data_AF-A0AAU7AP11-F1
#
_entry.id   AF-A0AAU7AP11-F1
#
_cell.length_a   1.000
_cell.length_b   1.000
_cell.length_c   1.000
_cell.angle_alpha   90.00
_cell.angle_beta   90.00
_cell.angle_gamma   90.00
#
_symmetry.space_group_name_H-M   'P 1'
#
loop_
_entity.id
_entity.type
_entity.pdbx_description
1 polymer ?
#
loop_
_entity_poly.entity_id
_entity_poly.type
_entity_poly.pdbx_seq_one_letter_code
_entity_poly.pdbx_strand_id
1 'polypeptide(L)' 'MDNPRPVLVLVLAFIVVFAGLTIAVIVEHGLDILTVVSLLILGMVGFGVLGALRQPPDDL' A
#
# COMPACT_ATOMS: atom_id res chain seq x y z
N MET A 1 5.04 20.49 -13.65
CA MET A 1 5.25 19.49 -12.58
C MET A 1 4.45 18.23 -12.91
N ASP A 2 4.76 17.53 -14.00
CA ASP A 2 3.83 16.55 -14.62
C ASP A 2 4.55 15.21 -14.82
N ASN A 3 5.27 14.77 -13.78
CA ASN A 3 5.77 13.40 -13.67
C ASN A 3 4.99 12.74 -12.52
N PRO A 4 4.09 11.76 -12.77
CA PRO A 4 3.28 11.13 -11.72
C PRO A 4 4.08 10.14 -10.85
N ARG A 5 5.26 9.74 -11.32
CA ARG A 5 6.18 8.79 -10.65
C ARG A 5 6.55 9.14 -9.20
N PRO A 6 6.87 10.39 -8.82
CA PRO A 6 7.22 10.74 -7.44
C PRO A 6 6.07 10.51 -6.46
N VAL A 7 4.83 10.80 -6.90
CA VAL A 7 3.63 10.58 -6.09
C VAL A 7 3.39 9.09 -5.88
N LEU A 8 3.51 8.28 -6.94
CA LEU A 8 3.37 6.83 -6.85
C LEU A 8 4.43 6.20 -5.92
N VAL A 9 5.68 6.66 -5.99
CA VAL A 9 6.76 6.22 -5.09
C VAL A 9 6.48 6.61 -3.63
N LEU A 10 5.98 7.83 -3.40
CA LEU A 10 5.60 8.28 -2.06
C LEU A 10 4.46 7.44 -1.47
N VAL A 11 3.43 7.14 -2.27
CA VAL A 11 2.32 6.28 -1.86
C VAL A 11 2.81 4.86 -1.58
N LEU A 12 3.71 4.31 -2.41
CA LEU A 12 4.30 3.01 -2.16
C LEU A 12 5.07 2.97 -0.84
N ALA A 13 5.86 4.00 -0.54
CA ALA A 13 6.58 4.11 0.73
C ALA A 13 5.63 4.15 1.93
N PHE A 14 4.52 4.90 1.82
CA PHE A 14 3.48 4.92 2.84
C PHE A 14 2.85 3.54 3.06
N ILE A 15 2.53 2.81 1.98
CA ILE A 15 1.98 1.45 2.05
C ILE A 15 2.93 0.49 2.79
N VAL A 16 4.23 0.58 2.53
CA VAL A 16 5.24 -0.24 3.21
C VAL A 16 5.29 0.07 4.71
N VAL A 17 5.29 1.35 5.08
CA VAL A 17 5.26 1.76 6.50
C VAL A 17 3.98 1.27 7.17
N PHE A 18 2.83 1.45 6.52
CA PHE A 18 1.55 0.99 7.04
C PHE A 18 1.49 -0.54 7.17
N ALA A 19 2.10 -1.28 6.25
CA ALA A 19 2.26 -2.73 6.36
C ALA A 19 3.06 -3.14 7.59
N GLY A 20 4.18 -2.47 7.82
CA GLY A 20 5.00 -2.69 9.02
C GLY A 20 4.21 -2.43 10.30
N LEU A 21 3.45 -1.34 10.35
CA LEU A 21 2.59 -1.02 11.50
C LEU A 21 1.47 -2.04 11.69
N THR A 22 0.80 -2.50 10.62
CA THR A 22 -0.22 -3.55 10.71
C THR A 22 0.38 -4.86 11.24
N ILE A 23 1.59 -5.24 10.80
CA ILE A 23 2.29 -6.42 11.32
C ILE A 23 2.63 -6.22 12.81
N ALA A 24 3.11 -5.05 13.21
CA ALA A 24 3.40 -4.74 14.61
C ALA A 24 2.14 -4.88 15.48
N VAL A 25 0.99 -4.36 15.01
CA VAL A 25 -0.30 -4.52 15.71
C VAL A 25 -0.70 -6.00 15.81
N ILE A 26 -0.53 -6.79 14.75
CA ILE A 26 -0.82 -8.24 14.78
C ILE A 26 0.07 -8.95 15.82
N VAL A 27 1.34 -8.56 15.94
CA VAL A 27 2.26 -9.16 16.91
C VAL A 27 1.90 -8.76 18.35
N GLU A 28 1.48 -7.52 18.58
CA GLU A 28 1.16 -7.02 19.93
C GLU A 28 -0.24 -7.40 20.42
N HIS A 29 -1.25 -7.34 19.55
CA HIS A 29 -2.67 -7.47 19.91
C HIS A 29 -3.31 -8.76 19.36
N GLY A 30 -2.58 -9.52 18.54
CA GLY A 30 -3.09 -10.70 17.85
C GLY A 30 -3.81 -10.39 16.55
N LEU A 31 -4.18 -11.45 15.83
CA LEU A 31 -4.91 -11.35 14.57
C LEU A 31 -6.41 -11.24 14.86
N ASP A 32 -6.99 -10.11 14.48
CA ASP A 32 -8.41 -9.77 14.65
C ASP A 32 -9.07 -9.39 13.32
N ILE A 33 -10.39 -9.15 13.34
CA ILE A 33 -11.13 -8.80 12.11
C ILE A 33 -10.62 -7.50 11.51
N LEU A 34 -10.19 -6.54 12.34
CA LEU A 34 -9.71 -5.24 11.88
C LEU A 34 -8.38 -5.36 11.13
N THR A 35 -7.44 -6.14 11.66
CA THR A 35 -6.13 -6.42 11.04
C THR A 35 -6.28 -7.25 9.78
N VAL A 36 -7.24 -8.19 9.72
CA VAL A 36 -7.56 -8.92 8.48
C VAL A 36 -8.08 -7.97 7.39
N VAL A 37 -9.06 -7.12 7.72
CA VAL A 37 -9.60 -6.15 6.77
C VAL A 37 -8.52 -5.15 6.34
N SER A 38 -7.69 -4.68 7.28
CA SER A 38 -6.55 -3.80 7.00
C SER A 38 -5.56 -4.45 6.03
N LEU A 39 -5.18 -5.72 6.26
CA LEU A 39 -4.31 -6.47 5.35
C LEU A 39 -4.94 -6.63 3.95
N LEU A 40 -6.25 -6.84 3.87
CA LEU A 40 -6.97 -7.02 2.62
C LEU A 40 -6.96 -5.71 1.80
N ILE A 41 -7.28 -4.58 2.44
CA ILE A 41 -7.20 -3.24 1.83
C ILE A 41 -5.75 -2.93 1.43
N LEU A 42 -4.80 -3.22 2.31
CA LEU A 42 -3.39 -2.95 2.06
C LEU A 42 -2.83 -3.77 0.89
N GLY A 43 -3.25 -5.04 0.78
CA GLY A 43 -2.98 -5.87 -0.38
C GLY A 43 -3.56 -5.24 -1.64
N MET A 44 -4.86 -4.91 -1.63
CA MET A 44 -5.54 -4.30 -2.78
C MET A 44 -4.85 -3.01 -3.25
N VAL A 45 -4.57 -2.08 -2.33
CA VAL A 45 -3.91 -0.80 -2.65
C VAL A 45 -2.45 -1.03 -3.05
N GLY A 46 -1.72 -1.89 -2.34
CA GLY A 46 -0.34 -2.24 -2.65
C GLY A 46 -0.18 -2.82 -4.05
N PHE A 47 -1.05 -3.76 -4.43
CA PHE A 47 -1.07 -4.32 -5.77
C PHE A 47 -1.45 -3.27 -6.83
N GLY A 48 -2.43 -2.40 -6.54
CA GLY A 48 -2.80 -1.31 -7.45
C GLY A 48 -1.66 -0.33 -7.73
N VAL A 49 -0.95 0.09 -6.68
CA VAL A 49 0.17 1.05 -6.78
C VAL A 49 1.40 0.40 -7.42
N LEU A 50 1.72 -0.86 -7.08
CA LEU A 50 2.76 -1.63 -7.77
C LEU A 50 2.45 -1.81 -9.26
N GLY A 51 1.19 -2.06 -9.60
CA GLY A 51 0.72 -2.14 -10.98
C GLY A 51 0.94 -0.82 -11.72
N ALA A 52 0.48 0.30 -11.14
CA ALA A 52 0.64 1.63 -11.72
C ALA A 52 2.11 2.07 -11.86
N LEU A 53 3.03 1.59 -11.01
CA LEU A 53 4.46 1.83 -11.18
C LEU A 53 5.08 1.00 -12.31
N ARG A 54 4.59 -0.24 -12.53
CA ARG A 54 5.12 -1.16 -13.56
C ARG A 54 4.55 -0.86 -14.95
N GLN A 55 3.27 -0.52 -15.01
CA GLN A 55 2.57 -0.06 -16.19
C GLN A 55 1.95 1.29 -15.81
N PRO A 56 2.73 2.38 -15.95
CA PRO A 56 2.17 3.71 -15.87
C PRO A 56 0.98 3.76 -16.84
N PRO A 57 -0.21 4.21 -16.41
CA PRO A 57 -1.31 4.39 -17.34
C PRO A 57 -0.85 5.33 -18.45
N ASP A 58 -0.95 4.85 -19.69
CA ASP A 58 -0.77 5.69 -20.87
C ASP A 58 -1.77 6.85 -20.76
N ASP A 59 -1.26 8.06 -20.90
CA ASP A 59 -1.89 9.33 -20.55
C ASP A 59 -3.41 9.41 -20.86
N LEU A 60 -4.22 9.79 -19.87
CA LEU A 60 -5.59 10.32 -20.09
C LEU A 60 -5.54 11.75 -20.61
#